data_AF-A0A395SW24-F1
#
_entry.id   AF-A0A395SW24-F1
#
_cell.length_a   1.000
_cell.length_b   1.000
_cell.length_c   1.000
_cell.angle_alpha   90.00
_cell.angle_beta   90.00
_cell.angle_gamma   90.00
#
_symmetry.space_group_name_H-M   'P 1'
#
loop_
_entity.id
_entity.type
_entity.pdbx_description
1 polymer ?
#
loop_
_entity_poly.entity_id
_entity_poly.type
_entity_poly.pdbx_seq_one_letter_code
_entity_poly.pdbx_strand_id
1 'polypeptide(L)'
;MKLLSIVSLLAAAASATPTTPSKTLDKRATTWCDAFGSLQTAGYTVYHNNWGRGEATSGQQCTTFNSYKSGSFSWSTKWTWLGGNIHVKSYSNVALENINKKVSAIKSIPTKWTWRYTGTNMVSDVAYDLWLAPSVGASNKYEIMIWLGSYGGAGPISDHGSTPLTTLTINGSQWKLFRGPNGDTTVYSFVSTQNLGNFQGDLLPFLTYLTKSQGVPSSYVATSFQAGTEPFVGSNCVFSTSSYSLSVN
;
A
#
# COMPACT_ATOMS: atom_id res chain seq x y z
N MET A 1 82.91 37.55 -4.98
CA MET A 1 82.31 36.34 -4.37
C MET A 1 81.24 36.81 -3.41
N LYS A 2 79.98 36.89 -3.85
CA LYS A 2 78.92 35.86 -3.78
C LYS A 2 78.50 35.51 -2.34
N LEU A 3 77.29 36.00 -2.03
CA LEU A 3 76.28 35.75 -0.99
C LEU A 3 76.44 34.52 -0.09
N LEU A 4 75.95 34.63 1.16
CA LEU A 4 74.72 33.94 1.62
C LEU A 4 74.29 34.41 3.03
N SER A 5 73.23 35.21 3.08
CA SER A 5 72.44 35.49 4.30
C SER A 5 71.51 34.31 4.56
N ILE A 6 71.50 33.79 5.79
CA ILE A 6 70.57 32.74 6.23
C ILE A 6 69.37 33.42 6.90
N VAL A 7 68.22 33.34 6.24
CA VAL A 7 66.91 33.74 6.77
C VAL A 7 66.27 32.50 7.40
N SER A 8 66.02 32.55 8.71
CA SER A 8 65.28 31.53 9.46
C SER A 8 63.77 31.74 9.33
N LEU A 9 63.09 30.86 8.58
CA LEU A 9 61.63 30.81 8.49
C LEU A 9 61.02 30.12 9.73
N LEU A 10 60.12 30.81 10.43
CA LEU A 10 59.18 30.19 11.37
C LEU A 10 58.04 29.53 10.59
N ALA A 11 57.88 28.22 10.72
CA ALA A 11 56.75 27.47 10.19
C ALA A 11 55.55 27.59 11.15
N ALA A 12 54.45 28.18 10.67
CA ALA A 12 53.16 28.16 11.36
C ALA A 12 52.48 26.81 11.13
N ALA A 13 52.29 26.02 12.19
CA ALA A 13 51.55 24.77 12.15
C ALA A 13 50.04 25.06 12.13
N ALA A 14 49.41 24.95 10.96
CA ALA A 14 47.96 24.95 10.83
C ALA A 14 47.39 23.66 11.44
N SER A 15 46.62 23.80 12.53
CA SER A 15 45.95 22.67 13.19
C SER A 15 44.71 22.29 12.36
N ALA A 16 44.79 21.22 11.58
CA ALA A 16 43.63 20.65 10.91
C ALA A 16 42.75 19.94 11.94
N THR A 17 41.52 20.42 12.15
CA THR A 17 40.52 19.71 12.94
C THR A 17 40.03 18.49 12.15
N PRO A 18 40.05 17.28 12.71
CA PRO A 18 39.52 16.10 12.04
C PRO A 18 38.00 16.25 11.94
N THR A 19 37.49 16.53 10.74
CA THR A 19 36.07 16.40 10.43
C THR A 19 35.72 14.92 10.48
N THR A 20 34.99 14.52 11.52
CA THR A 20 34.44 13.17 11.61
C THR A 20 33.44 13.00 10.46
N PRO A 21 33.61 12.01 9.56
CA PRO A 21 32.59 11.73 8.57
C PRO A 21 31.30 11.37 9.33
N SER A 22 30.26 12.17 9.15
CA SER A 22 28.92 11.81 9.62
C SER A 22 28.54 10.52 8.90
N LYS A 23 28.61 9.39 9.60
CA LYS A 23 28.02 8.13 9.11
C LYS A 23 26.51 8.26 9.24
N THR A 24 25.88 9.03 8.36
CA THR A 24 24.46 8.88 8.08
C THR A 24 24.29 7.48 7.50
N LEU A 25 23.93 6.52 8.35
CA LEU A 25 23.42 5.23 7.91
C LEU A 25 22.11 5.53 7.17
N ASP A 26 22.17 5.55 5.84
CA ASP A 26 20.96 5.39 5.03
C ASP A 26 20.25 4.13 5.54
N LYS A 27 19.00 4.29 6.02
CA LYS A 27 18.15 3.18 6.44
C LYS A 27 18.13 2.15 5.31
N ARG A 28 18.72 0.98 5.56
CA ARG A 28 18.83 -0.08 4.56
C ARG A 28 17.44 -0.65 4.25
N ALA A 29 17.22 -1.02 3.00
CA ALA A 29 16.01 -1.73 2.60
C ALA A 29 15.83 -2.98 3.47
N THR A 30 14.59 -3.29 3.82
CA THR A 30 14.23 -4.46 4.65
C THR A 30 13.38 -5.40 3.83
N THR A 31 13.75 -6.68 3.77
CA THR A 31 13.05 -7.70 2.99
C THR A 31 12.56 -8.84 3.88
N TRP A 32 11.33 -9.28 3.67
CA TRP A 32 10.73 -10.46 4.29
C TRP A 32 10.30 -11.45 3.22
N CYS A 33 10.57 -12.73 3.44
CA CYS A 33 10.16 -13.83 2.54
C CYS A 33 9.42 -14.98 3.25
N ASP A 34 9.36 -14.93 4.60
CA ASP A 34 8.60 -15.92 5.39
C ASP A 34 7.10 -15.64 5.31
N ALA A 35 6.26 -16.35 6.07
CA ALA A 35 4.80 -16.13 5.98
C ALA A 35 4.39 -14.71 6.41
N PHE A 36 5.02 -14.19 7.46
CA PHE A 36 4.65 -12.91 8.08
C PHE A 36 5.90 -12.10 8.39
N GLY A 37 5.82 -10.81 8.09
CA GLY A 37 6.86 -9.83 8.35
C GLY A 37 6.25 -8.44 8.27
N SER A 38 6.74 -7.53 9.11
CA SER A 38 6.24 -6.16 9.14
C SER A 38 7.26 -5.17 9.65
N LEU A 39 7.07 -3.90 9.30
CA LEU A 39 7.84 -2.77 9.83
C LEU A 39 6.92 -1.60 10.14
N GLN A 40 6.91 -1.16 11.39
CA GLN A 40 6.31 0.11 11.76
C GLN A 40 7.27 1.26 11.43
N THR A 41 6.77 2.26 10.72
CA THR A 41 7.57 3.44 10.34
C THR A 41 6.65 4.59 9.94
N ALA A 42 7.00 5.82 10.32
CA ALA A 42 6.28 7.04 9.97
C ALA A 42 4.77 7.06 10.32
N GLY A 43 4.35 6.30 11.33
CA GLY A 43 2.92 6.18 11.71
C GLY A 43 2.13 5.15 10.91
N TYR A 44 2.80 4.37 10.05
CA TYR A 44 2.22 3.29 9.25
C TYR A 44 2.88 1.96 9.61
N THR A 45 2.27 0.87 9.18
CA THR A 45 2.88 -0.45 9.16
C THR A 45 2.98 -0.96 7.72
N VAL A 46 4.17 -1.39 7.31
CA VAL A 46 4.37 -2.12 6.05
C VAL A 46 4.27 -3.60 6.37
N TYR A 47 3.41 -4.36 5.67
CA TYR A 47 3.25 -5.79 5.87
C TYR A 47 3.64 -6.60 4.63
N HIS A 48 4.17 -7.79 4.88
CA HIS A 48 4.35 -8.85 3.90
C HIS A 48 3.09 -9.74 3.77
N ASN A 49 2.56 -10.18 4.91
CA ASN A 49 1.22 -10.79 5.07
C ASN A 49 0.81 -11.85 4.03
N ASN A 50 1.47 -13.01 4.02
CA ASN A 50 1.10 -14.17 3.21
C ASN A 50 0.06 -15.06 3.92
N TRP A 51 -1.05 -14.46 4.37
CA TRP A 51 -2.08 -15.14 5.15
C TRP A 51 -2.70 -16.34 4.41
N GLY A 52 -2.88 -16.23 3.09
CA GLY A 52 -3.54 -17.21 2.25
C GLY A 52 -2.58 -18.21 1.58
N ARG A 53 -1.30 -18.22 1.94
CA ARG A 53 -0.29 -19.08 1.27
C ARG A 53 -0.61 -20.57 1.32
N GLY A 54 -1.39 -21.01 2.31
CA GLY A 54 -1.82 -22.41 2.45
C GLY A 54 -2.73 -22.88 1.31
N GLU A 55 -3.38 -21.96 0.61
CA GLU A 55 -4.22 -22.26 -0.55
C GLU A 55 -3.38 -22.51 -1.83
N ALA A 56 -2.09 -22.21 -1.80
CA ALA A 56 -1.19 -22.47 -2.92
C ALA A 56 -0.70 -23.92 -2.88
N THR A 57 -0.61 -24.57 -4.04
CA THR A 57 0.10 -25.85 -4.15
C THR A 57 1.61 -25.66 -4.03
N SER A 58 2.12 -24.52 -4.50
CA SER A 58 3.51 -24.08 -4.30
C SER A 58 3.66 -22.59 -4.61
N GLY A 59 4.76 -22.02 -4.17
CA GLY A 59 5.09 -20.62 -4.44
C GLY A 59 5.86 -19.96 -3.32
N GLN A 60 6.26 -18.73 -3.58
CA GLN A 60 6.98 -17.88 -2.64
C GLN A 60 6.69 -16.42 -2.96
N GLN A 61 6.81 -15.57 -1.94
CA GLN A 61 6.72 -14.12 -2.06
C GLN A 61 7.78 -13.50 -1.18
N CYS A 62 8.36 -12.40 -1.63
CA CYS A 62 9.26 -11.56 -0.84
C CYS A 62 8.85 -10.10 -0.97
N THR A 63 8.63 -9.41 0.14
CA THR A 63 8.30 -7.99 0.17
C THR A 63 9.48 -7.19 0.69
N THR A 64 9.84 -6.13 -0.02
CA THR A 64 10.94 -5.23 0.32
C THR A 64 10.41 -3.83 0.58
N PHE A 65 10.58 -3.34 1.81
CA PHE A 65 10.47 -1.92 2.11
C PHE A 65 11.77 -1.22 1.68
N ASN A 66 11.67 -0.25 0.76
CA ASN A 66 12.83 0.47 0.25
C ASN A 66 13.12 1.71 1.10
N SER A 67 12.14 2.61 1.22
CA SER A 67 12.30 3.85 1.99
C SER A 67 10.98 4.57 2.29
N TYR A 68 11.05 5.50 3.24
CA TYR A 68 10.07 6.56 3.43
C TYR A 68 10.82 7.89 3.37
N LYS A 69 10.57 8.69 2.33
CA LYS A 69 11.25 9.97 2.08
C LYS A 69 10.24 11.02 1.65
N SER A 70 10.35 12.22 2.23
CA SER A 70 9.48 13.36 1.89
C SER A 70 7.97 13.05 1.93
N GLY A 71 7.52 12.29 2.93
CA GLY A 71 6.10 11.93 3.07
C GLY A 71 5.61 10.78 2.19
N SER A 72 6.51 10.10 1.46
CA SER A 72 6.13 9.05 0.51
C SER A 72 6.90 7.74 0.74
N PHE A 73 6.16 6.63 0.66
CA PHE A 73 6.66 5.26 0.72
C PHE A 73 7.13 4.79 -0.65
N SER A 74 8.24 4.04 -0.67
CA SER A 74 8.62 3.17 -1.77
C SER A 74 8.87 1.76 -1.24
N TRP A 75 8.29 0.77 -1.92
CA TRP A 75 8.38 -0.64 -1.58
C TRP A 75 8.05 -1.51 -2.80
N SER A 76 8.35 -2.80 -2.72
CA SER A 76 8.01 -3.77 -3.77
C SER A 76 7.67 -5.12 -3.17
N THR A 77 6.98 -5.96 -3.94
CA THR A 77 6.86 -7.38 -3.64
C THR A 77 7.07 -8.20 -4.91
N LYS A 78 7.85 -9.28 -4.78
CA LYS A 78 8.13 -10.24 -5.86
C LYS A 78 7.57 -11.58 -5.46
N TRP A 79 6.83 -12.22 -6.36
CA TRP A 79 6.16 -13.49 -6.04
C TRP A 79 6.00 -14.41 -7.25
N THR A 80 5.82 -15.68 -6.91
CA THR A 80 5.30 -16.73 -7.78
C THR A 80 4.33 -17.54 -6.92
N TRP A 81 3.09 -17.73 -7.38
CA TRP A 81 2.08 -18.55 -6.71
C TRP A 81 1.41 -19.47 -7.71
N LEU A 82 1.29 -20.75 -7.34
CA LEU A 82 0.67 -21.81 -8.13
C LEU A 82 -0.43 -22.49 -7.33
N GLY A 83 -1.50 -22.91 -8.01
CA GLY A 83 -2.66 -23.58 -7.39
C GLY A 83 -3.57 -22.63 -6.61
N GLY A 84 -4.75 -23.16 -6.21
CA GLY A 84 -5.78 -22.39 -5.52
C GLY A 84 -6.21 -21.16 -6.34
N ASN A 85 -6.51 -21.33 -7.62
CA ASN A 85 -6.65 -20.24 -8.59
C ASN A 85 -7.72 -19.18 -8.25
N ILE A 86 -8.64 -19.51 -7.35
CA ILE A 86 -9.73 -18.63 -6.89
C ILE A 86 -9.47 -18.05 -5.49
N HIS A 87 -8.34 -18.36 -4.87
CA HIS A 87 -7.99 -17.93 -3.51
C HIS A 87 -6.81 -16.96 -3.54
N VAL A 88 -6.96 -15.84 -2.84
CA VAL A 88 -5.87 -14.89 -2.58
C VAL A 88 -4.80 -15.55 -1.71
N LYS A 89 -3.52 -15.30 -2.02
CA LYS A 89 -2.39 -15.88 -1.27
C LYS A 89 -1.78 -14.93 -0.23
N SER A 90 -1.93 -13.63 -0.42
CA SER A 90 -1.32 -12.62 0.45
C SER A 90 -2.01 -11.27 0.30
N TYR A 91 -1.76 -10.36 1.22
CA TYR A 91 -1.98 -8.93 0.99
C TYR A 91 -0.78 -8.13 1.53
N SER A 92 0.29 -8.07 0.74
CA SER A 92 1.41 -7.16 1.04
C SER A 92 0.95 -5.72 0.84
N ASN A 93 1.06 -4.89 1.88
CA ASN A 93 0.47 -3.56 1.89
C ASN A 93 1.23 -2.56 2.80
N VAL A 94 0.86 -1.29 2.67
CA VAL A 94 1.19 -0.24 3.64
C VAL A 94 -0.11 0.24 4.28
N ALA A 95 -0.17 0.19 5.60
CA ALA A 95 -1.37 0.42 6.38
C ALA A 95 -1.25 1.63 7.31
N LEU A 96 -2.23 2.52 7.24
CA LEU A 96 -2.52 3.49 8.31
C LEU A 96 -3.47 2.82 9.29
N GLU A 97 -2.94 2.43 10.44
CA GLU A 97 -3.69 1.74 11.49
C GLU A 97 -4.22 2.72 12.54
N ASN A 98 -5.17 2.27 13.37
CA ASN A 98 -5.69 3.01 14.52
C ASN A 98 -6.24 4.42 14.18
N ILE A 99 -6.90 4.57 13.02
CA ILE A 99 -7.46 5.85 12.56
C ILE A 99 -8.49 6.38 13.58
N ASN A 100 -9.33 5.49 14.11
CA ASN A 100 -10.27 5.76 15.21
C ASN A 100 -11.14 7.01 15.00
N LYS A 101 -11.53 7.26 13.75
CA LYS A 101 -12.32 8.44 13.36
C LYS A 101 -13.64 8.02 12.71
N LYS A 102 -14.76 8.61 13.14
CA LYS A 102 -16.05 8.40 12.49
C LYS A 102 -16.00 8.87 11.04
N VAL A 103 -16.62 8.15 10.11
CA VAL A 103 -16.67 8.53 8.68
C VAL A 103 -17.22 9.95 8.52
N SER A 104 -18.28 10.29 9.26
CA SER A 104 -18.88 11.63 9.33
C SER A 104 -17.94 12.75 9.80
N ALA A 105 -16.87 12.41 10.52
CA ALA A 105 -15.88 13.38 11.00
C ALA A 105 -14.70 13.57 10.02
N ILE A 106 -14.51 12.66 9.06
CA ILE A 106 -13.43 12.73 8.07
C ILE A 106 -13.75 13.85 7.06
N LYS A 107 -12.77 14.73 6.80
CA LYS A 107 -12.91 15.87 5.88
C LYS A 107 -12.30 15.62 4.51
N SER A 108 -11.25 14.81 4.47
CA SER A 108 -10.63 14.32 3.24
C SER A 108 -9.74 13.12 3.55
N ILE A 109 -9.52 12.28 2.54
CA ILE A 109 -8.56 11.18 2.55
C ILE A 109 -7.65 11.33 1.31
N PRO A 110 -6.80 12.38 1.26
CA PRO A 110 -5.95 12.59 0.10
C PRO A 110 -4.94 11.45 -0.02
N THR A 111 -4.73 10.98 -1.25
CA THR A 111 -3.79 9.92 -1.56
C THR A 111 -3.08 10.17 -2.88
N LYS A 112 -1.86 9.67 -2.98
CA LYS A 112 -1.09 9.53 -4.22
C LYS A 112 -0.47 8.14 -4.23
N TRP A 113 -0.62 7.44 -5.34
CA TRP A 113 -0.02 6.13 -5.53
C TRP A 113 0.48 5.96 -6.97
N THR A 114 1.78 5.73 -7.10
CA THR A 114 2.44 5.40 -8.36
C THR A 114 3.05 4.01 -8.24
N TRP A 115 2.57 3.09 -9.07
CA TRP A 115 2.94 1.69 -9.03
C TRP A 115 3.07 1.08 -10.42
N ARG A 116 3.85 0.01 -10.54
CA ARG A 116 4.01 -0.79 -11.76
C ARG A 116 3.97 -2.27 -11.40
N TYR A 117 3.51 -3.09 -12.34
CA TYR A 117 3.34 -4.52 -12.15
C TYR A 117 3.73 -5.26 -13.42
N THR A 118 4.65 -6.21 -13.30
CA THR A 118 5.04 -7.13 -14.37
C THR A 118 4.91 -8.57 -13.89
N GLY A 119 4.77 -9.52 -14.81
CA GLY A 119 4.65 -10.94 -14.49
C GLY A 119 4.16 -11.75 -15.68
N THR A 120 4.14 -13.08 -15.54
CA THR A 120 3.61 -14.01 -16.55
C THR A 120 2.43 -14.76 -15.98
N ASN A 121 1.34 -14.89 -16.76
CA ASN A 121 0.09 -15.55 -16.36
C ASN A 121 -0.45 -15.02 -15.01
N MET A 122 -0.31 -13.70 -14.80
CA MET A 122 -0.60 -13.05 -13.53
C MET A 122 -2.09 -12.80 -13.36
N VAL A 123 -2.65 -13.32 -12.27
CA VAL A 123 -3.98 -13.01 -11.74
C VAL A 123 -3.80 -12.33 -10.40
N SER A 124 -4.11 -11.04 -10.33
CA SER A 124 -3.90 -10.21 -9.14
C SER A 124 -4.65 -8.88 -9.26
N ASP A 125 -4.92 -8.22 -8.14
CA ASP A 125 -5.32 -6.82 -8.09
C ASP A 125 -4.23 -5.90 -7.52
N VAL A 126 -4.50 -4.60 -7.61
CA VAL A 126 -3.81 -3.55 -6.85
C VAL A 126 -4.90 -2.69 -6.22
N ALA A 127 -5.00 -2.71 -4.90
CA ALA A 127 -6.17 -2.19 -4.20
C ALA A 127 -5.82 -1.38 -2.95
N TYR A 128 -6.59 -0.31 -2.74
CA TYR A 128 -6.81 0.16 -1.38
C TYR A 128 -7.80 -0.77 -0.68
N ASP A 129 -7.63 -0.95 0.61
CA ASP A 129 -8.52 -1.72 1.47
C ASP A 129 -8.81 -0.93 2.76
N LEU A 130 -10.08 -0.54 2.94
CA LEU A 130 -10.52 0.36 3.99
C LEU A 130 -11.50 -0.34 4.92
N TRP A 131 -11.23 -0.30 6.21
CA TRP A 131 -12.00 -1.02 7.21
C TRP A 131 -12.82 -0.10 8.10
N LEU A 132 -14.10 -0.46 8.32
CA LEU A 132 -15.01 0.25 9.21
C LEU A 132 -15.60 -0.66 10.29
N ALA A 133 -15.67 -0.14 11.52
CA ALA A 133 -16.29 -0.80 12.66
C ALA A 133 -17.40 0.07 13.29
N PRO A 134 -18.37 -0.52 14.02
CA PRO A 134 -19.44 0.24 14.69
C PRO A 134 -18.93 1.23 15.75
N SER A 135 -17.82 0.90 16.41
CA SER A 135 -17.15 1.73 17.42
C SER A 135 -15.66 1.39 17.49
N VAL A 136 -14.86 2.24 18.15
CA VAL A 136 -13.45 1.93 18.44
C VAL A 136 -13.36 0.62 19.24
N GLY A 137 -12.50 -0.29 18.81
CA GLY A 137 -12.29 -1.60 19.44
C GLY A 137 -13.31 -2.69 19.09
N ALA A 138 -14.39 -2.37 18.36
CA ALA A 138 -15.30 -3.38 17.83
C ALA A 138 -14.73 -4.05 16.57
N SER A 139 -15.16 -5.27 16.28
CA SER A 139 -14.82 -5.95 15.03
C SER A 139 -15.35 -5.17 13.82
N ASN A 140 -14.58 -5.17 12.74
CA ASN A 140 -15.00 -4.56 11.49
C ASN A 140 -16.28 -5.22 10.96
N LYS A 141 -17.11 -4.42 10.30
CA LYS A 141 -18.37 -4.84 9.67
C LYS A 141 -18.45 -4.48 8.20
N TYR A 142 -17.65 -3.51 7.76
CA TYR A 142 -17.50 -3.18 6.35
C TYR A 142 -16.03 -3.18 5.94
N GLU A 143 -15.79 -3.74 4.77
CA GLU A 143 -14.55 -3.70 4.02
C GLU A 143 -14.84 -2.95 2.72
N ILE A 144 -14.03 -1.94 2.39
CA ILE A 144 -14.23 -1.12 1.21
C ILE A 144 -12.94 -1.17 0.41
N MET A 145 -12.97 -1.96 -0.66
CA MET A 145 -11.84 -2.07 -1.57
C MET A 145 -11.97 -1.11 -2.74
N ILE A 146 -10.86 -0.49 -3.14
CA ILE A 146 -10.79 0.39 -4.31
C ILE A 146 -9.65 -0.11 -5.20
N TRP A 147 -10.01 -0.91 -6.21
CA TRP A 147 -9.06 -1.60 -7.07
C TRP A 147 -8.61 -0.68 -8.20
N LEU A 148 -7.38 -0.17 -8.06
CA LEU A 148 -6.70 0.61 -9.09
C LEU A 148 -6.25 -0.25 -10.27
N GLY A 149 -6.02 -1.55 -10.05
CA GLY A 149 -5.65 -2.47 -11.10
C GLY A 149 -6.29 -3.84 -10.91
N SER A 150 -6.63 -4.49 -12.02
CA SER A 150 -7.04 -5.90 -12.06
C SER A 150 -6.35 -6.58 -13.25
N TYR A 151 -5.79 -7.75 -13.01
CA TYR A 151 -5.02 -8.53 -13.96
C TYR A 151 -5.56 -9.95 -14.07
N GLY A 152 -5.50 -10.52 -15.27
CA GLY A 152 -5.74 -11.95 -15.50
C GLY A 152 -7.14 -12.45 -15.16
N GLY A 153 -8.13 -11.56 -15.03
CA GLY A 153 -9.49 -11.93 -14.65
C GLY A 153 -9.74 -11.98 -13.14
N ALA A 154 -8.88 -11.40 -12.31
CA ALA A 154 -9.15 -11.21 -10.89
C ALA A 154 -10.50 -10.52 -10.68
N GLY A 155 -11.38 -11.14 -9.89
CA GLY A 155 -12.73 -10.68 -9.62
C GLY A 155 -12.93 -10.32 -8.15
N PRO A 156 -13.66 -9.24 -7.83
CA PRO A 156 -13.97 -8.89 -6.46
C PRO A 156 -15.02 -9.83 -5.86
N ILE A 157 -15.14 -9.82 -4.53
CA ILE A 157 -16.24 -10.48 -3.82
C ILE A 157 -17.57 -9.87 -4.27
N SER A 158 -18.50 -10.73 -4.69
CA SER A 158 -19.79 -10.29 -5.24
C SER A 158 -20.88 -11.34 -5.05
N ASP A 159 -22.02 -10.94 -4.49
CA ASP A 159 -23.25 -11.76 -4.41
C ASP A 159 -24.02 -11.82 -5.76
N HIS A 160 -23.67 -10.96 -6.72
CA HIS A 160 -24.22 -10.93 -8.08
C HIS A 160 -23.25 -11.45 -9.15
N GLY A 161 -22.20 -12.19 -8.74
CA GLY A 161 -21.15 -12.65 -9.63
C GLY A 161 -20.45 -11.49 -10.35
N SER A 162 -20.22 -11.61 -11.65
CA SER A 162 -19.48 -10.60 -12.43
C SER A 162 -20.29 -9.36 -12.82
N THR A 163 -21.56 -9.25 -12.41
CA THR A 163 -22.41 -8.10 -12.73
C THR A 163 -22.26 -7.01 -11.66
N PRO A 164 -21.80 -5.80 -12.00
CA PRO A 164 -21.71 -4.72 -11.03
C PRO A 164 -23.10 -4.21 -10.65
N LEU A 165 -23.25 -3.78 -9.40
CA LEU A 165 -24.46 -3.09 -8.91
C LEU A 165 -24.72 -1.80 -9.69
N THR A 166 -23.65 -1.06 -9.98
CA THR A 166 -23.68 0.17 -10.77
C THR A 166 -22.30 0.48 -11.32
N THR A 167 -22.24 1.39 -12.28
CA THR A 167 -21.01 2.07 -12.68
C THR A 167 -21.12 3.54 -12.29
N LEU A 168 -20.07 4.12 -11.71
CA LEU A 168 -20.04 5.52 -11.30
C LEU A 168 -18.68 6.17 -11.55
N THR A 169 -18.65 7.50 -11.56
CA THR A 169 -17.42 8.29 -11.75
C THR A 169 -17.00 8.95 -10.44
N ILE A 170 -15.80 8.63 -9.97
CA ILE A 170 -15.16 9.26 -8.79
C ILE A 170 -13.71 9.59 -9.15
N ASN A 171 -13.24 10.79 -8.77
CA ASN A 171 -11.90 11.29 -9.10
C ASN A 171 -11.59 11.23 -10.61
N GLY A 172 -12.58 11.50 -11.46
CA GLY A 172 -12.44 11.47 -12.91
C GLY A 172 -12.24 10.07 -13.53
N SER A 173 -12.32 9.01 -12.75
CA SER A 173 -12.22 7.61 -13.22
C SER A 173 -13.57 6.89 -13.08
N GLN A 174 -13.84 5.95 -13.98
CA GLN A 174 -15.02 5.08 -13.90
C GLN A 174 -14.74 3.85 -13.03
N TRP A 175 -15.72 3.51 -12.20
CA TRP A 175 -15.65 2.42 -11.22
C TRP A 175 -16.91 1.56 -11.33
N LYS A 176 -16.70 0.26 -11.45
CA LYS A 176 -17.75 -0.76 -11.30
C LYS A 176 -17.85 -1.12 -9.82
N LEU A 177 -19.02 -0.95 -9.23
CA LEU A 177 -19.26 -1.28 -7.82
C LEU A 177 -19.79 -2.70 -7.69
N PHE A 178 -19.15 -3.50 -6.85
CA PHE A 178 -19.58 -4.83 -6.44
C PHE A 178 -19.82 -4.86 -4.94
N ARG A 179 -20.61 -5.83 -4.50
CA ARG A 179 -20.91 -6.07 -3.09
C ARG A 179 -21.01 -7.56 -2.84
N GLY A 180 -20.45 -8.05 -1.74
CA GLY A 180 -20.73 -9.40 -1.27
C GLY A 180 -20.27 -9.62 0.16
N PRO A 181 -20.66 -10.74 0.78
CA PRO A 181 -20.25 -11.08 2.14
C PRO A 181 -18.85 -11.72 2.18
N ASN A 182 -18.09 -11.45 3.24
CA ASN A 182 -16.89 -12.18 3.62
C ASN A 182 -16.95 -12.51 5.12
N GLY A 183 -17.52 -13.68 5.45
CA GLY A 183 -17.91 -13.98 6.83
C GLY A 183 -18.92 -12.95 7.36
N ASP A 184 -18.60 -12.32 8.48
CA ASP A 184 -19.44 -11.32 9.15
C ASP A 184 -19.27 -9.89 8.63
N THR A 185 -18.49 -9.70 7.54
CA THR A 185 -18.25 -8.39 6.92
C THR A 185 -19.00 -8.28 5.59
N THR A 186 -19.48 -7.07 5.28
CA THR A 186 -19.93 -6.74 3.93
C THR A 186 -18.80 -6.03 3.19
N VAL A 187 -18.38 -6.62 2.08
CA VAL A 187 -17.32 -6.08 1.21
C VAL A 187 -17.98 -5.28 0.09
N TYR A 188 -17.55 -4.03 -0.08
CA TYR A 188 -17.83 -3.22 -1.26
C TYR A 188 -16.55 -3.03 -2.05
N SER A 189 -16.53 -3.42 -3.32
CA SER A 189 -15.35 -3.29 -4.18
C SER A 189 -15.64 -2.35 -5.35
N PHE A 190 -14.94 -1.23 -5.40
CA PHE A 190 -14.91 -0.33 -6.56
C PHE A 190 -13.77 -0.75 -7.47
N VAL A 191 -14.10 -1.37 -8.60
CA VAL A 191 -13.10 -1.82 -9.58
C VAL A 191 -13.01 -0.83 -10.72
N SER A 192 -11.82 -0.25 -10.92
CA SER A 192 -11.62 0.66 -12.04
C SER A 192 -11.80 -0.06 -13.37
N THR A 193 -12.36 0.62 -14.37
CA THR A 193 -12.53 0.04 -15.72
C THR A 193 -11.21 -0.10 -16.48
N GLN A 194 -10.13 0.49 -15.98
CA GLN A 194 -8.78 0.45 -16.54
C GLN A 194 -7.72 0.48 -15.43
N ASN A 195 -6.52 -0.01 -15.69
CA ASN A 195 -5.45 0.01 -14.69
C ASN A 195 -4.88 1.44 -14.52
N LEU A 196 -4.97 1.96 -13.29
CA LEU A 196 -4.54 3.29 -12.88
C LEU A 196 -3.17 3.25 -12.18
N GLY A 197 -2.10 3.04 -12.96
CA GLY A 197 -0.73 2.97 -12.44
C GLY A 197 -0.20 4.29 -11.83
N ASN A 198 -0.87 5.41 -12.08
CA ASN A 198 -0.59 6.70 -11.44
C ASN A 198 -1.94 7.28 -10.99
N PHE A 199 -2.23 7.19 -9.69
CA PHE A 199 -3.46 7.67 -9.11
C PHE A 199 -3.17 8.78 -8.09
N GLN A 200 -3.95 9.85 -8.15
CA GLN A 200 -3.95 10.93 -7.17
C GLN A 200 -5.38 11.42 -7.01
N GLY A 201 -5.84 11.54 -5.77
CA GLY A 201 -7.21 11.95 -5.50
C GLY A 201 -7.56 11.87 -4.01
N ASP A 202 -8.85 11.94 -3.72
CA ASP A 202 -9.41 11.79 -2.38
C ASP A 202 -10.21 10.47 -2.31
N LEU A 203 -10.04 9.66 -1.25
CA LEU A 203 -10.81 8.44 -1.06
C LEU A 203 -12.16 8.67 -0.34
N LEU A 204 -12.38 9.82 0.30
CA LEU A 204 -13.63 10.13 1.00
C LEU A 204 -14.89 10.08 0.10
N PRO A 205 -14.86 10.47 -1.19
CA PRO A 205 -16.01 10.32 -2.07
C PRO A 205 -16.54 8.89 -2.21
N PHE A 206 -15.67 7.86 -2.11
CA PHE A 206 -16.10 6.46 -2.14
C PHE A 206 -16.92 6.11 -0.90
N LEU A 207 -16.42 6.45 0.30
CA LEU A 207 -17.16 6.28 1.54
C LEU A 207 -18.45 7.11 1.54
N THR A 208 -18.39 8.35 1.04
CA THR A 208 -19.56 9.23 0.94
C THR A 208 -20.64 8.61 0.05
N TYR A 209 -20.28 8.03 -1.10
CA TYR A 209 -21.23 7.33 -1.95
C TYR A 209 -21.91 6.18 -1.21
N LEU A 210 -21.14 5.34 -0.50
CA LEU A 210 -21.67 4.21 0.25
C LEU A 210 -22.60 4.66 1.38
N THR A 211 -22.24 5.71 2.12
CA THR A 211 -23.08 6.22 3.20
C THR A 211 -24.39 6.84 2.73
N LYS A 212 -24.40 7.44 1.53
CA LYS A 212 -25.61 8.05 0.95
C LYS A 212 -26.51 7.05 0.21
N SER A 213 -25.92 6.04 -0.43
CA SER A 213 -26.61 5.24 -1.44
C SER A 213 -26.68 3.75 -1.14
N GLN A 214 -25.83 3.25 -0.24
CA GLN A 214 -25.67 1.82 0.04
C GLN A 214 -25.90 1.47 1.53
N GLY A 215 -26.33 2.43 2.35
CA GLY A 215 -26.71 2.20 3.74
C GLY A 215 -25.55 2.00 4.72
N VAL A 216 -24.30 2.25 4.31
CA VAL A 216 -23.15 2.20 5.23
C VAL A 216 -23.28 3.33 6.26
N PRO A 217 -23.29 3.08 7.58
CA PRO A 217 -23.55 4.14 8.54
C PRO A 217 -22.36 5.11 8.65
N SER A 218 -22.61 6.42 8.46
CA SER A 218 -21.58 7.45 8.62
C SER A 218 -21.10 7.64 10.07
N SER A 219 -21.80 7.02 11.03
CA SER A 219 -21.42 6.94 12.45
C SER A 219 -20.33 5.91 12.71
N TYR A 220 -20.08 4.98 11.78
CA TYR A 220 -19.03 3.96 11.93
C TYR A 220 -17.65 4.60 11.90
N VAL A 221 -16.72 3.93 12.55
CA VAL A 221 -15.34 4.35 12.77
C VAL A 221 -14.45 3.69 11.73
N ALA A 222 -13.68 4.49 11.01
CA ALA A 222 -12.55 4.01 10.23
C ALA A 222 -11.47 3.46 11.17
N THR A 223 -11.12 2.18 11.00
CA THR A 223 -10.15 1.48 11.85
C THR A 223 -8.77 1.49 11.20
N SER A 224 -8.67 1.00 9.97
CA SER A 224 -7.44 0.97 9.18
C SER A 224 -7.69 1.23 7.71
N PHE A 225 -6.80 1.97 7.06
CA PHE A 225 -6.79 2.20 5.61
C PHE A 225 -5.46 1.74 5.03
N GLN A 226 -5.54 0.86 4.04
CA GLN A 226 -4.42 0.08 3.56
C GLN A 226 -4.30 0.20 2.04
N ALA A 227 -3.10 -0.02 1.51
CA ALA A 227 -2.85 -0.06 0.07
C ALA A 227 -1.81 -1.13 -0.28
N GLY A 228 -2.19 -2.06 -1.16
CA GLY A 228 -1.40 -3.25 -1.46
C GLY A 228 -1.82 -3.99 -2.73
N THR A 229 -1.47 -5.26 -2.80
CA THR A 229 -1.80 -6.15 -3.92
C THR A 229 -2.18 -7.53 -3.41
N GLU A 230 -3.26 -8.10 -3.95
CA GLU A 230 -3.67 -9.48 -3.69
C GLU A 230 -3.34 -10.36 -4.90
N PRO A 231 -2.35 -11.26 -4.79
CA PRO A 231 -2.05 -12.22 -5.84
C PRO A 231 -2.83 -13.52 -5.66
N PHE A 232 -3.34 -14.06 -6.77
CA PHE A 232 -3.98 -15.38 -6.83
C PHE A 232 -3.00 -16.42 -7.36
N VAL A 233 -2.55 -16.24 -8.61
CA VAL A 233 -1.60 -17.11 -9.32
C VAL A 233 -0.77 -16.31 -10.31
N GLY A 234 0.41 -16.81 -10.66
CA GLY A 234 1.33 -16.14 -11.58
C GLY A 234 2.79 -16.47 -11.29
N SER A 235 3.67 -16.15 -12.24
CA SER A 235 5.09 -16.45 -12.15
C SER A 235 5.95 -15.22 -12.44
N ASN A 236 7.04 -15.07 -11.67
CA ASN A 236 8.00 -13.98 -11.79
C ASN A 236 7.34 -12.60 -11.70
N CYS A 237 6.28 -12.50 -10.90
CA CYS A 237 5.53 -11.28 -10.75
C CYS A 237 6.29 -10.30 -9.86
N VAL A 238 6.32 -9.02 -10.24
CA VAL A 238 6.97 -7.95 -9.49
C VAL A 238 6.04 -6.75 -9.43
N PHE A 239 5.49 -6.50 -8.25
CA PHE A 239 4.77 -5.26 -7.94
C PHE A 239 5.76 -4.26 -7.34
N SER A 240 5.80 -3.04 -7.87
CA SER A 240 6.70 -1.98 -7.41
C SER A 240 5.94 -0.68 -7.20
N THR A 241 6.01 -0.14 -5.99
CA THR A 241 5.52 1.18 -5.62
C THR A 241 6.69 2.15 -5.53
N SER A 242 6.73 3.14 -6.42
CA SER A 242 7.75 4.19 -6.40
C SER A 242 7.36 5.38 -5.53
N SER A 243 6.05 5.61 -5.36
CA SER A 243 5.51 6.64 -4.48
C SER A 243 4.14 6.22 -3.97
N TYR A 244 3.97 6.23 -2.66
CA TYR A 244 2.68 6.08 -1.99
C TYR A 244 2.57 7.04 -0.81
N SER A 245 1.45 7.73 -0.68
CA SER A 245 1.11 8.55 0.48
C SER A 245 -0.40 8.55 0.65
N LEU A 246 -0.88 8.48 1.88
CA LEU A 246 -2.28 8.61 2.24
C LEU A 246 -2.34 9.46 3.51
N SER A 247 -3.40 10.22 3.75
CA SER A 247 -3.65 10.81 5.07
C SER A 247 -5.15 10.84 5.34
N VAL A 248 -5.55 11.00 6.60
CA VAL A 248 -6.96 11.17 7.01
C VAL A 248 -7.07 12.48 7.76
N ASN A 249 -7.81 13.44 7.19
CA ASN A 249 -7.98 14.80 7.74
C ASN A 249 -9.34 14.99 8.38
#